data_AF-A0A1G2HJH4-F1
#
_entry.id   AF-A0A1G2HJH4-F1
#
_cell.length_a   1.000
_cell.length_b   1.000
_cell.length_c   1.000
_cell.angle_alpha   90.00
_cell.angle_beta   90.00
_cell.angle_gamma   90.00
#
_symmetry.space_group_name_H-M   'P 1'
#
loop_
_entity.id
_entity.type
_entity.pdbx_description
1 polymer ?
#
loop_
_entity_poly.entity_id
_entity_poly.type
_entity_poly.pdbx_seq_one_letter_code
_entity_poly.pdbx_strand_id
1 'polypeptide(L)' 'MLNNHLYNLLLQIVQENKSLWRIKHHYLEDVEDCANCKEFWSKMEVDKRQHVEELQGLIKKHLE' A
#
# COMPACT_ATOMS: atom_id res chain seq x y z
N MET A 1 12.71 -10.72 20.96
CA MET A 1 11.70 -9.74 20.49
C MET A 1 12.06 -9.38 19.06
N LEU A 2 11.10 -9.29 18.13
CA LEU A 2 11.37 -8.67 16.84
C LEU A 2 11.94 -7.27 17.11
N ASN A 3 13.03 -6.88 16.43
CA ASN A 3 13.52 -5.51 16.54
C ASN A 3 12.36 -4.57 16.15
N ASN A 4 12.14 -3.49 16.92
CA ASN A 4 11.14 -2.47 16.64
C ASN A 4 11.14 -2.08 15.16
N HIS A 5 12.31 -2.06 14.52
CA HIS A 5 12.43 -1.81 13.09
C HIS A 5 11.70 -2.83 12.20
N LEU A 6 12.00 -4.14 12.33
CA LEU A 6 11.34 -5.18 11.53
C LEU A 6 9.84 -5.25 11.82
N TYR A 7 9.45 -5.08 13.08
CA TYR A 7 8.04 -5.01 13.46
C TYR A 7 7.33 -3.83 12.77
N ASN A 8 7.95 -2.66 12.71
CA ASN A 8 7.39 -1.50 12.02
C ASN A 8 7.24 -1.73 10.52
N LEU A 9 8.21 -2.40 9.88
CA LEU A 9 8.10 -2.77 8.45
C LEU A 9 6.93 -3.73 8.21
N LEU A 10 6.77 -4.74 9.06
CA LEU A 10 5.65 -5.70 9.00
C LEU A 10 4.29 -5.03 9.24
N LEU A 11 4.23 -4.07 10.16
CA LEU A 11 3.00 -3.28 10.34
C LEU A 11 2.70 -2.41 9.12
N GLN A 12 3.71 -1.75 8.55
CA GLN A 12 3.51 -0.86 7.41
C GLN A 12 3.00 -1.63 6.21
N ILE A 13 3.59 -2.79 5.88
CA ILE A 13 3.15 -3.58 4.71
C ILE A 13 1.69 -4.02 4.84
N VAL A 14 1.22 -4.32 6.06
CA VAL A 14 -0.20 -4.64 6.28
C VAL A 14 -1.09 -3.43 6.00
N GLN A 15 -0.69 -2.23 6.41
CA GLN A 15 -1.45 -1.01 6.13
C GLN A 15 -1.51 -0.69 4.64
N GLU A 16 -0.38 -0.84 3.94
CA GLU A 16 -0.30 -0.61 2.50
C GLU A 16 -1.19 -1.60 1.72
N ASN A 17 -1.14 -2.89 2.06
CA ASN A 17 -2.02 -3.88 1.44
C ASN A 17 -3.50 -3.60 1.69
N LYS A 18 -3.88 -3.24 2.92
CA LYS A 18 -5.28 -2.86 3.25
C LYS A 18 -5.74 -1.64 2.47
N SER A 19 -4.89 -0.63 2.36
CA SER A 19 -5.21 0.58 1.60
C SER A 19 -5.34 0.30 0.12
N LEU A 20 -4.40 -0.47 -0.45
CA LEU A 20 -4.42 -0.87 -1.86
C LEU A 20 -5.68 -1.65 -2.22
N TRP A 21 -6.08 -2.59 -1.35
CA TRP A 21 -7.32 -3.34 -1.55
C TRP A 21 -8.55 -2.43 -1.58
N ARG A 22 -8.68 -1.49 -0.63
CA ARG A 22 -9.79 -0.54 -0.61
C ARG A 22 -9.82 0.37 -1.83
N ILE A 23 -8.67 0.81 -2.32
CA ILE A 23 -8.60 1.65 -3.52
C ILE A 23 -9.14 0.87 -4.74
N LYS A 24 -8.71 -0.39 -4.90
CA LYS A 24 -9.07 -1.24 -6.04
C LYS A 24 -10.54 -1.65 -6.06
N HIS A 25 -11.13 -1.88 -4.89
CA HIS A 25 -12.46 -2.51 -4.78
C HIS A 25 -13.56 -1.57 -4.29
N HIS A 26 -13.21 -0.38 -3.81
CA HIS A 26 -14.20 0.58 -3.32
C HIS A 26 -13.92 1.96 -3.88
N TYR A 27 -12.76 2.55 -3.62
CA TYR A 27 -12.61 3.99 -3.89
C TYR A 27 -12.65 4.33 -5.38
N LEU A 28 -12.10 3.49 -6.25
CA LEU A 28 -12.21 3.69 -7.69
C LEU A 28 -13.62 3.44 -8.24
N GLU A 29 -14.43 2.62 -7.56
CA GLU A 29 -15.82 2.35 -7.92
C GLU A 29 -16.76 3.47 -7.42
N ASP A 30 -16.48 4.00 -6.23
CA ASP A 30 -17.21 5.09 -5.58
C ASP A 30 -16.93 6.46 -6.19
N VAL A 31 -15.90 6.56 -7.04
CA VAL A 31 -15.66 7.77 -7.82
C VAL A 31 -16.69 7.82 -8.93
N GLU A 32 -17.70 8.66 -8.71
CA GLU A 32 -18.68 9.07 -9.72
C GLU A 32 -17.98 9.88 -10.85
N ASP A 33 -18.54 11.01 -11.28
CA ASP A 33 -18.04 11.77 -12.43
C ASP A 33 -16.83 12.67 -12.12
N CYS A 34 -16.18 12.49 -10.95
CA CYS A 34 -15.00 13.27 -10.57
C CYS A 34 -13.72 12.74 -11.25
N ALA A 35 -13.42 13.23 -12.45
CA ALA A 35 -12.22 12.87 -13.20
C ALA A 35 -10.91 13.07 -12.40
N ASN A 36 -10.77 14.20 -11.70
CA ASN A 36 -9.60 14.49 -10.88
C ASN A 36 -9.45 13.49 -9.71
N CYS A 37 -10.56 13.06 -9.12
CA CYS A 37 -10.56 12.07 -8.05
C CYS A 37 -10.14 10.70 -8.59
N LYS A 38 -10.63 10.33 -9.78
CA LYS A 38 -10.26 9.08 -10.45
C LYS A 38 -8.77 9.02 -10.73
N GLU A 39 -8.21 10.10 -11.30
CA GLU A 39 -6.78 10.21 -11.56
C GLU A 39 -5.97 10.11 -10.27
N PHE A 40 -6.39 10.81 -9.21
CA PHE A 40 -5.75 10.73 -7.90
C PHE A 40 -5.72 9.30 -7.36
N TRP A 41 -6.86 8.60 -7.36
CA TRP A 41 -6.95 7.23 -6.85
C TRP A 41 -6.18 6.23 -7.72
N SER A 42 -6.18 6.40 -9.03
CA SER A 42 -5.35 5.58 -9.93
C SER A 42 -3.86 5.79 -9.67
N LYS A 43 -3.41 7.02 -9.46
CA LYS A 43 -2.03 7.29 -9.05
C LYS A 43 -1.72 6.67 -7.69
N MET A 44 -2.60 6.86 -6.71
CA MET A 44 -2.45 6.28 -5.37
C MET A 44 -2.35 4.76 -5.42
N GLU A 45 -3.12 4.08 -6.28
CA GLU A 45 -3.02 2.63 -6.46
C GLU A 45 -1.61 2.20 -6.90
N VAL A 46 -1.02 2.91 -7.86
CA VAL A 46 0.33 2.65 -8.36
C VAL A 46 1.37 2.88 -7.27
N ASP A 47 1.32 4.02 -6.59
CA ASP A 47 2.24 4.38 -5.50
C ASP A 47 2.17 3.34 -4.37
N LYS A 48 0.96 2.92 -3.98
CA LYS A 48 0.72 1.90 -2.95
C LYS A 48 1.31 0.54 -3.34
N ARG A 49 1.19 0.13 -4.61
CA ARG A 49 1.79 -1.11 -5.11
C ARG A 49 3.31 -1.06 -5.03
N GLN A 50 3.92 0.04 -5.44
CA GLN A 50 5.38 0.23 -5.37
C GLN A 50 5.88 0.16 -3.92
N HIS A 51 5.19 0.81 -2.97
CA HIS A 51 5.55 0.71 -1.56
C HIS A 51 5.45 -0.72 -1.02
N VAL A 52 4.46 -1.51 -1.44
CA VAL A 52 4.38 -2.93 -1.04
C VAL A 52 5.60 -3.70 -1.52
N GLU A 53 6.01 -3.52 -2.78
CA GLU A 53 7.19 -4.19 -3.36
C GLU A 53 8.48 -3.79 -2.61
N GLU A 54 8.66 -2.51 -2.30
CA GLU A 54 9.79 -2.00 -1.53
C GLU A 54 9.82 -2.58 -0.11
N LEU A 55 8.67 -2.58 0.58
CA LEU A 55 8.54 -3.14 1.93
C LEU A 55 8.82 -4.64 1.94
N GLN A 56 8.37 -5.40 0.93
CA GLN A 56 8.73 -6.81 0.79
C GLN A 56 10.24 -7.01 0.68
N GLY A 57 10.90 -6.18 -0.13
CA GLY A 57 12.36 -6.20 -0.27
C GLY A 57 13.08 -5.90 1.05
N LEU A 58 12.65 -4.89 1.80
CA LEU A 58 13.23 -4.54 3.10
C LEU A 58 13.00 -5.64 4.14
N ILE A 59 11.78 -6.17 4.24
CA ILE A 59 11.45 -7.24 5.19
C ILE A 59 12.32 -8.48 4.92
N LYS A 60 12.50 -8.87 3.65
CA LYS A 60 13.33 -10.03 3.28
C LYS A 60 14.77 -9.88 3.79
N LYS A 61 15.38 -8.71 3.59
CA LYS A 61 16.76 -8.40 4.07
C LYS A 61 16.93 -8.47 5.58
N HIS A 62 15.84 -8.38 6.35
CA HIS A 62 15.86 -8.43 7.82
C HIS A 62 15.43 -9.78 8.38
N LEU A 63 15.00 -10.72 7.54
CA LEU A 63 14.66 -12.10 7.91
C LEU A 63 15.76 -13.11 7.51
N GLU A 64 16.64 -12.74 6.58
CA GLU A 64 17.88 -13.45 6.25
C GLU A 64 18.96 -13.21 7.32
#